data_AF-A0AAE2EKE0-F1
#
_entry.id   AF-A0AAE2EKE0-F1
#
_cell.length_a   1.000
_cell.length_b   1.000
_cell.length_c   1.000
_cell.angle_alpha   90.00
_cell.angle_beta   90.00
_cell.angle_gamma   90.00
#
_symmetry.space_group_name_H-M   'P 1'
#
loop_
_entity.id
_entity.type
_entity.pdbx_description
1 polymer ?
#
loop_
_entity_poly.entity_id
_entity_poly.type
_entity_poly.pdbx_seq_one_letter_code
_entity_poly.pdbx_strand_id
1 'polypeptide(L)'
;MTKTNEKIHVLADESLGGIKREYVEVDRKAKVGDMVVLPGEGNSAEHVVEVRGFEGDYKLESGFYIRQDFVNTLEPTNIVHIDGPDGTERYEMVDRKAEVGEKIVVVDDEDSSEEFGNFRIGEVGTVESYATDDTYFGEYANVRVSDERDIPLYLHEYRVLVPLESSEEQPQPSDPIDVIANLATRVAELERENKRIKEDLGWDEMGPGRIANLRNDVSDIRHDIAKLEDRIVHDYATNEDVTDFLYEKVKRLQDEIDTLHKDNRRHGEELAKIKDRIDDFQDAENDRIYNLYAITNGKRDEKVFTAEEVAALLNAMRERR
;
A
#
# COMPACT_ATOMS: atom_id res chain seq x y z
N MET A 1 9.30 6.75 21.83
CA MET A 1 8.44 7.63 21.00
C MET A 1 9.35 8.48 20.16
N THR A 2 9.49 8.15 18.88
CA THR A 2 10.25 8.93 17.91
C THR A 2 9.51 10.23 17.65
N LYS A 3 9.93 11.33 18.27
CA LYS A 3 9.55 12.67 17.81
C LYS A 3 10.23 12.86 16.46
N THR A 4 9.49 12.60 15.39
CA THR A 4 9.80 13.13 14.06
C THR A 4 10.02 14.62 14.24
N ASN A 5 11.08 15.18 13.67
CA ASN A 5 11.18 16.63 13.48
C ASN A 5 10.07 17.01 12.50
N GLU A 6 8.86 17.15 13.01
CA GLU A 6 7.69 17.59 12.26
C GLU A 6 7.97 19.01 11.81
N LYS A 7 8.08 19.19 10.49
CA LYS A 7 8.32 20.51 9.92
C LYS A 7 7.02 21.31 10.04
N ILE A 8 7.09 22.41 10.79
CA ILE A 8 5.95 23.27 11.10
C ILE A 8 5.91 24.43 10.09
N HIS A 9 4.74 24.67 9.52
CA HIS A 9 4.44 25.79 8.65
C HIS A 9 3.41 26.71 9.33
N VAL A 10 3.64 28.02 9.32
CA VAL A 10 2.69 29.00 9.89
C VAL A 10 2.01 29.74 8.74
N LEU A 11 0.70 29.53 8.59
CA LEU A 11 -0.09 30.02 7.46
C LEU A 11 -1.38 30.66 7.96
N ALA A 12 -1.94 31.61 7.21
CA ALA A 12 -3.27 32.13 7.49
C ALA A 12 -4.31 31.03 7.23
N ASP A 13 -5.15 30.75 8.22
CA ASP A 13 -6.24 29.78 8.13
C ASP A 13 -7.55 30.52 7.85
N GLU A 14 -8.01 30.47 6.60
CA GLU A 14 -9.27 31.12 6.19
C GLU A 14 -10.48 30.55 6.94
N SER A 15 -10.42 29.30 7.41
CA SER A 15 -11.48 28.71 8.25
C SER A 15 -11.50 29.29 9.67
N LEU A 16 -10.47 30.05 10.05
CA LEU A 16 -10.36 30.80 11.29
C LEU A 16 -10.27 32.31 11.04
N GLY A 17 -10.90 32.80 9.95
CA GLY A 17 -10.92 34.22 9.63
C GLY A 17 -9.55 34.82 9.27
N GLY A 18 -8.61 33.98 8.82
CA GLY A 18 -7.25 34.39 8.44
C GLY A 18 -6.25 34.42 9.59
N ILE A 19 -6.60 33.94 10.79
CA ILE A 19 -5.65 33.77 11.90
C ILE A 19 -4.51 32.85 11.46
N LYS A 20 -3.28 33.21 11.83
CA LYS A 20 -2.11 32.37 11.58
C LYS A 20 -2.18 31.11 12.43
N ARG A 21 -2.16 29.95 11.78
CA ARG A 21 -2.21 28.62 12.39
C ARG A 21 -0.99 27.80 12.00
N GLU A 22 -0.57 26.92 12.90
CA GLU A 22 0.49 25.96 12.63
C GLU A 22 -0.05 24.72 11.92
N TYR A 23 0.67 24.30 10.87
CA TYR A 23 0.43 23.10 10.09
C TYR A 23 1.65 22.21 10.13
N VAL A 24 1.41 20.89 10.20
CA VAL A 24 2.46 19.88 10.19
C VAL A 24 2.40 19.06 8.91
N GLU A 25 3.57 18.73 8.36
CA GLU A 25 3.67 17.80 7.22
C GLU A 25 3.36 16.37 7.66
N VAL A 26 2.42 15.74 6.97
CA VAL A 26 2.00 14.34 7.21
C VAL A 26 2.16 13.48 5.95
N ASP A 27 2.56 12.23 6.17
CA ASP A 27 2.71 11.23 5.10
C ASP A 27 1.36 10.58 4.78
N ARG A 28 0.51 11.34 4.07
CA ARG A 28 -0.73 10.82 3.48
C ARG A 28 -1.05 11.53 2.18
N LYS A 29 -1.95 10.91 1.40
CA LYS A 29 -2.49 11.52 0.18
C LYS A 29 -3.40 12.71 0.51
N ALA A 30 -3.26 13.78 -0.27
CA ALA A 30 -4.04 14.99 -0.19
C ALA A 30 -5.44 14.81 -0.81
N LYS A 31 -6.43 15.52 -0.27
CA LYS A 31 -7.79 15.65 -0.79
C LYS A 31 -7.96 17.02 -1.45
N VAL A 32 -9.03 17.22 -2.23
CA VAL A 32 -9.38 18.57 -2.70
C VAL A 32 -9.62 19.47 -1.49
N GLY A 33 -9.02 20.65 -1.49
CA GLY A 33 -9.02 21.60 -0.37
C GLY A 33 -7.86 21.41 0.61
N ASP A 34 -7.10 20.30 0.54
CA ASP A 34 -5.91 20.15 1.37
C ASP A 34 -4.79 21.07 0.86
N MET A 35 -4.00 21.59 1.81
CA MET A 35 -2.76 22.30 1.52
C MET A 35 -1.61 21.31 1.37
N VAL A 36 -0.73 21.53 0.39
CA VAL A 36 0.46 20.71 0.17
C VAL A 36 1.71 21.56 0.02
N VAL A 37 2.85 21.02 0.45
CA VAL A 37 4.16 21.65 0.31
C VAL A 37 4.83 21.14 -0.97
N LEU A 38 5.16 22.06 -1.87
CA LEU A 38 5.98 21.80 -3.04
C LEU A 38 7.46 21.94 -2.65
N PRO A 39 8.29 20.90 -2.85
CA PRO A 39 9.73 21.05 -2.69
C PRO A 39 10.26 22.04 -3.73
N GLY A 40 11.01 23.04 -3.29
CA GLY A 40 11.71 23.95 -4.20
C GLY A 40 12.80 23.21 -4.99
N GLU A 41 12.90 23.44 -6.29
CA GLU A 41 14.07 23.00 -7.07
C GLU A 41 15.22 24.01 -6.90
N GLY A 42 16.40 23.52 -6.49
CA GLY A 42 17.61 24.34 -6.34
C GLY A 42 17.57 25.33 -5.16
N ASN A 43 17.84 26.61 -5.42
CA ASN A 43 17.80 27.71 -4.42
C ASN A 43 16.41 28.34 -4.28
N SER A 44 15.36 27.72 -4.83
CA SER A 44 14.00 28.25 -4.70
C SER A 44 13.40 27.86 -3.34
N ALA A 45 12.63 28.79 -2.75
CA ALA A 45 11.91 28.52 -1.51
C ALA A 45 10.81 27.46 -1.75
N GLU A 46 10.43 26.76 -0.69
CA GLU A 46 9.25 25.90 -0.72
C GLU A 46 7.99 26.74 -0.89
N HIS A 47 7.00 26.17 -1.57
CA HIS A 47 5.73 26.83 -1.83
C HIS A 47 4.59 25.99 -1.27
N VAL A 48 3.68 26.63 -0.53
CA VAL A 48 2.43 25.99 -0.09
C VAL A 48 1.33 26.34 -1.07
N VAL A 49 0.56 25.34 -1.49
CA VAL A 49 -0.50 25.47 -2.48
C VAL A 49 -1.69 24.58 -2.12
N GLU A 50 -2.90 25.03 -2.49
CA GLU A 50 -4.14 24.26 -2.31
C GLU A 50 -4.35 23.27 -3.48
N VAL A 51 -4.81 22.07 -3.17
CA VAL A 51 -5.25 21.08 -4.16
C VAL A 51 -6.66 21.39 -4.65
N ARG A 52 -6.83 21.70 -5.94
CA ARG A 52 -8.13 22.04 -6.56
C ARG A 52 -8.83 20.88 -7.27
N GLY A 53 -8.12 19.79 -7.56
CA GLY A 53 -8.71 18.64 -8.25
C GLY A 53 -7.74 17.51 -8.56
N PHE A 54 -8.26 16.47 -9.22
CA PHE A 54 -7.50 15.27 -9.58
C PHE A 54 -7.70 14.90 -11.05
N GLU A 55 -6.62 14.59 -11.74
CA GLU A 55 -6.63 14.01 -13.09
C GLU A 55 -5.45 13.04 -13.22
N GLY A 56 -5.45 11.99 -12.40
CA GLY A 56 -4.29 11.13 -12.16
C GLY A 56 -3.26 11.76 -11.22
N ASP A 57 -2.93 13.03 -11.46
CA ASP A 57 -2.06 13.88 -10.63
C ASP A 57 -2.86 14.96 -9.88
N TYR A 58 -2.24 15.61 -8.89
CA TYR A 58 -2.82 16.75 -8.17
C TYR A 58 -2.84 17.98 -9.07
N LYS A 59 -4.03 18.54 -9.29
CA LYS A 59 -4.19 19.85 -9.93
C LYS A 59 -4.14 20.94 -8.86
N LEU A 60 -3.11 21.77 -8.92
CA LEU A 60 -2.86 22.86 -7.97
C LEU A 60 -3.65 24.10 -8.35
N GLU A 61 -3.81 25.03 -7.40
CA GLU A 61 -4.43 26.35 -7.64
C GLU A 61 -3.76 27.13 -8.78
N SER A 62 -2.44 27.02 -8.92
CA SER A 62 -1.66 27.61 -10.00
C SER A 62 -1.96 27.03 -11.40
N GLY A 63 -2.78 25.98 -11.48
CA GLY A 63 -3.13 25.28 -12.72
C GLY A 63 -2.12 24.20 -13.14
N PHE A 64 -1.02 24.02 -12.40
CA PHE A 64 -0.04 22.98 -12.64
C PHE A 64 -0.50 21.63 -12.09
N TYR A 65 0.00 20.55 -12.70
CA TYR A 65 -0.19 19.18 -12.24
C TYR A 65 1.09 18.66 -11.60
N ILE A 66 0.96 18.06 -10.42
CA ILE A 66 2.10 17.43 -9.73
C ILE A 66 1.75 16.01 -9.31
N ARG A 67 2.72 15.12 -9.47
CA ARG A 67 2.61 13.73 -9.02
C ARG A 67 2.43 13.68 -7.51
N GLN A 68 1.53 12.80 -7.07
CA GLN A 68 1.13 12.69 -5.67
C GLN A 68 2.30 12.43 -4.71
N ASP A 69 3.29 11.67 -5.18
CA ASP A 69 4.43 11.23 -4.38
C ASP A 69 5.53 12.30 -4.21
N PHE A 70 5.35 13.49 -4.80
CA PHE A 70 6.31 14.59 -4.76
C PHE A 70 5.94 15.72 -3.81
N VAL A 71 4.85 15.58 -3.06
CA VAL A 71 4.36 16.61 -2.13
C VAL A 71 4.01 16.01 -0.78
N ASN A 72 4.20 16.80 0.26
CA ASN A 72 3.74 16.46 1.60
C ASN A 72 2.43 17.20 1.88
N THR A 73 1.47 16.48 2.46
CA THR A 73 0.17 17.07 2.84
C THR A 73 0.32 17.78 4.18
N LEU A 74 -0.31 18.94 4.32
CA LEU A 74 -0.34 19.69 5.56
C LEU A 74 -1.62 19.39 6.34
N GLU A 75 -1.47 19.10 7.64
CA GLU A 75 -2.57 19.03 8.58
C GLU A 75 -2.53 20.17 9.58
N PRO A 76 -3.66 20.84 9.83
CA PRO A 76 -3.72 21.89 10.83
C PRO A 76 -3.54 21.32 12.25
N THR A 77 -2.80 22.04 13.08
CA THR A 77 -2.68 21.75 14.52
C THR A 77 -3.68 22.59 15.33
N ASN A 78 -3.74 22.44 16.64
CA ASN A 78 -4.54 23.34 17.48
C ASN A 78 -3.77 24.61 17.90
N ILE A 79 -2.61 24.89 17.30
CA ILE A 79 -1.77 26.01 17.70
C ILE A 79 -1.99 27.18 16.75
N VAL A 80 -2.29 28.35 17.33
CA VAL A 80 -2.52 29.61 16.61
C VAL A 80 -1.60 30.71 17.12
N HIS A 81 -1.37 31.69 16.26
CA HIS A 81 -0.53 32.86 16.50
C HIS A 81 -1.42 34.09 16.49
N ILE A 82 -1.56 34.74 17.64
CA ILE A 82 -2.40 35.91 17.83
C ILE A 82 -1.53 37.14 17.97
N ASP A 83 -1.77 38.15 17.14
CA ASP A 83 -1.06 39.42 17.21
C ASP A 83 -1.62 40.25 18.38
N GLY A 84 -0.76 40.53 19.36
CA GLY A 84 -1.02 41.39 20.51
C GLY A 84 -0.21 42.70 20.45
N PRO A 85 -0.43 43.62 21.41
CA PRO A 85 0.32 44.86 21.52
C PRO A 85 1.83 44.63 21.73
N ASP A 86 2.19 43.53 22.40
CA ASP A 86 3.57 43.18 22.76
C ASP A 86 4.25 42.23 21.75
N GLY A 87 3.55 41.89 20.67
CA GLY A 87 4.03 40.99 19.61
C GLY A 87 3.06 39.84 19.32
N THR A 88 3.50 38.91 18.48
CA THR A 88 2.72 37.70 18.16
C THR A 88 2.96 36.64 19.22
N GLU A 89 1.88 36.15 19.84
CA GLU A 89 1.93 35.12 20.88
C GLU A 89 1.35 33.80 20.36
N ARG A 90 1.92 32.68 20.83
CA ARG A 90 1.43 31.33 20.52
C ARG A 90 0.41 30.87 21.55
N TYR A 91 -0.70 30.34 21.08
CA TYR A 91 -1.77 29.80 21.90
C TYR A 91 -2.18 28.40 21.40
N GLU A 92 -2.51 27.51 22.32
CA GLU A 92 -3.23 26.28 22.03
C GLU A 92 -4.74 26.53 22.14
N MET A 93 -5.48 26.18 21.10
CA MET A 93 -6.94 26.20 21.08
C MET A 93 -7.48 24.95 21.77
N VAL A 94 -8.25 25.15 22.84
CA VAL A 94 -8.84 24.08 23.64
C VAL A 94 -10.36 24.13 23.58
N ASP A 95 -10.97 22.98 23.29
CA ASP A 95 -12.42 22.80 23.29
C ASP A 95 -12.93 22.52 24.71
N ARG A 96 -13.24 23.60 25.43
CA ARG A 96 -13.82 23.55 26.79
C ARG A 96 -14.51 24.87 27.14
N LYS A 97 -15.31 24.83 28.20
CA LYS A 97 -15.88 26.04 28.80
C LYS A 97 -14.75 26.94 29.32
N ALA A 98 -14.80 28.21 28.95
CA ALA A 98 -13.85 29.22 29.41
C ALA A 98 -14.12 29.63 30.86
N GLU A 99 -13.11 30.12 31.56
CA GLU A 99 -13.27 30.85 32.81
C GLU A 99 -13.33 32.36 32.54
N VAL A 100 -13.93 33.12 33.46
CA VAL A 100 -13.95 34.59 33.36
C VAL A 100 -12.50 35.10 33.41
N GLY A 101 -12.15 35.94 32.46
CA GLY A 101 -10.80 36.47 32.24
C GLY A 101 -9.96 35.68 31.22
N GLU A 102 -10.43 34.53 30.75
CA GLU A 102 -9.72 33.78 29.70
C GLU A 102 -9.90 34.40 28.31
N LYS A 103 -8.86 34.31 27.50
CA LYS A 103 -8.90 34.65 26.07
C LYS A 103 -9.55 33.52 25.29
N ILE A 104 -10.36 33.88 24.31
CA ILE A 104 -11.00 32.94 23.39
C ILE A 104 -10.82 33.41 21.94
N VAL A 105 -11.03 32.49 21.00
CA VAL A 105 -11.20 32.78 19.58
C VAL A 105 -12.55 32.25 19.12
N VAL A 106 -13.26 33.04 18.31
CA VAL A 106 -14.49 32.62 17.64
C VAL A 106 -14.13 31.66 16.50
N VAL A 107 -14.74 30.47 16.50
CA VAL A 107 -14.53 29.42 15.48
C VAL A 107 -15.80 29.08 14.70
N ASP A 108 -16.95 29.61 15.13
CA ASP A 108 -18.24 29.45 14.47
C ASP A 108 -19.01 30.78 14.56
N ASP A 109 -19.76 31.14 13.52
CA ASP A 109 -20.58 32.34 13.45
C ASP A 109 -22.05 32.05 13.13
N GLU A 110 -22.50 30.80 13.27
CA GLU A 110 -23.88 30.38 12.96
C GLU A 110 -24.96 31.19 13.69
N ASP A 111 -24.77 31.52 14.98
CA ASP A 111 -25.75 32.31 15.75
C ASP A 111 -25.49 33.84 15.71
N SER A 112 -24.51 34.28 14.91
CA SER A 112 -24.22 35.72 14.71
C SER A 112 -25.41 36.44 14.06
N SER A 113 -25.95 37.44 14.74
CA SER A 113 -27.11 38.18 14.24
C SER A 113 -27.19 39.61 14.77
N GLU A 114 -28.01 40.45 14.15
CA GLU A 114 -28.25 41.81 14.66
C GLU A 114 -28.91 41.81 16.05
N GLU A 115 -29.73 40.79 16.35
CA GLU A 115 -30.46 40.67 17.61
C GLU A 115 -29.62 40.05 18.74
N PHE A 116 -28.73 39.12 18.38
CA PHE A 116 -27.92 38.34 19.33
C PHE A 116 -26.45 38.79 19.37
N GLY A 117 -26.08 39.87 18.67
CA GLY A 117 -24.70 40.33 18.59
C GLY A 117 -24.01 39.80 17.33
N ASN A 118 -23.35 40.72 16.62
CA ASN A 118 -22.68 40.42 15.37
C ASN A 118 -21.22 40.13 15.66
N PHE A 119 -20.80 38.89 15.44
CA PHE A 119 -19.41 38.43 15.55
C PHE A 119 -19.03 37.65 14.29
N ARG A 120 -17.73 37.42 14.13
CA ARG A 120 -17.15 36.72 12.98
C ARG A 120 -16.13 35.71 13.45
N ILE A 121 -16.00 34.64 12.68
CA ILE A 121 -14.90 33.68 12.84
C ILE A 121 -13.56 34.41 12.83
N GLY A 122 -12.70 34.07 13.79
CA GLY A 122 -11.39 34.68 13.98
C GLY A 122 -11.39 35.92 14.88
N GLU A 123 -12.53 36.39 15.39
CA GLU A 123 -12.52 37.42 16.42
C GLU A 123 -11.95 36.85 17.74
N VAL A 124 -11.06 37.62 18.37
CA VAL A 124 -10.42 37.27 19.64
C VAL A 124 -10.90 38.23 20.71
N GLY A 125 -11.29 37.67 21.86
CA GLY A 125 -11.81 38.46 22.97
C GLY A 125 -11.52 37.81 24.31
N THR A 126 -11.96 38.48 25.38
CA THR A 126 -11.81 38.02 26.77
C THR A 126 -13.18 37.81 27.38
N VAL A 127 -13.38 36.69 28.06
CA VAL A 127 -14.65 36.38 28.73
C VAL A 127 -14.82 37.28 29.95
N GLU A 128 -15.90 38.06 30.01
CA GLU A 128 -16.19 38.95 31.13
C GLU A 128 -17.18 38.36 32.13
N SER A 129 -18.18 37.63 31.65
CA SER A 129 -19.21 37.03 32.48
C SER A 129 -19.95 35.92 31.76
N TYR A 130 -20.78 35.19 32.50
CA TYR A 130 -21.73 34.23 31.96
C TYR A 130 -23.15 34.72 32.20
N ALA A 131 -23.99 34.53 31.20
CA ALA A 131 -25.42 34.79 31.31
C ALA A 131 -26.21 33.57 30.82
N THR A 132 -27.41 33.42 31.36
CA THR A 132 -28.37 32.39 30.95
C THR A 132 -29.53 33.07 30.26
N ASP A 133 -29.80 32.67 29.03
CA ASP A 133 -31.04 33.05 28.37
C ASP A 133 -32.14 32.02 28.63
N ASP A 134 -33.29 32.50 29.10
CA ASP A 134 -34.49 31.69 29.33
C ASP A 134 -35.21 31.35 28.00
N THR A 135 -34.82 31.97 26.87
CA THR A 135 -35.64 31.93 25.64
C THR A 135 -35.33 30.89 24.58
N TYR A 136 -34.13 30.27 24.47
CA TYR A 136 -33.98 29.07 23.60
C TYR A 136 -32.62 28.34 23.66
N PHE A 137 -31.53 29.02 24.01
CA PHE A 137 -30.18 28.54 23.67
C PHE A 137 -29.24 28.24 24.87
N GLY A 138 -29.67 28.54 26.11
CA GLY A 138 -28.95 28.13 27.32
C GLY A 138 -27.94 29.16 27.86
N GLU A 139 -26.83 28.69 28.42
CA GLU A 139 -25.77 29.52 29.02
C GLU A 139 -24.76 29.96 27.96
N TYR A 140 -24.45 31.26 27.91
CA TYR A 140 -23.47 31.85 26.99
C TYR A 140 -22.45 32.70 27.74
N ALA A 141 -21.26 32.82 27.16
CA ALA A 141 -20.21 33.70 27.63
C ALA A 141 -20.38 35.09 27.02
N ASN A 142 -20.40 36.14 27.84
CA ASN A 142 -20.23 37.51 27.35
C ASN A 142 -18.74 37.77 27.14
N VAL A 143 -18.35 38.04 25.91
CA VAL A 143 -16.95 38.23 25.51
C VAL A 143 -16.74 39.66 25.04
N ARG A 144 -15.74 40.32 25.63
CA ARG A 144 -15.26 41.63 25.19
C ARG A 144 -14.21 41.46 24.09
N VAL A 145 -14.53 41.90 22.88
CA VAL A 145 -13.60 41.91 21.74
C VAL A 145 -12.85 43.24 21.63
N SER A 146 -11.85 43.28 20.74
CA SER A 146 -10.87 44.37 20.63
C SER A 146 -11.46 45.74 20.27
N ASP A 147 -12.63 45.79 19.63
CA ASP A 147 -13.33 47.02 19.26
C ASP A 147 -14.39 47.44 20.27
N GLU A 148 -14.26 46.97 21.51
CA GLU A 148 -15.13 47.33 22.63
C GLU A 148 -16.59 46.86 22.48
N ARG A 149 -16.85 45.90 21.60
CA ARG A 149 -18.14 45.19 21.55
C ARG A 149 -18.18 44.05 22.56
N ASP A 150 -19.38 43.82 23.08
CA ASP A 150 -19.70 42.64 23.87
C ASP A 150 -20.49 41.68 22.98
N ILE A 151 -19.94 40.48 22.79
CA ILE A 151 -20.55 39.44 21.97
C ILE A 151 -20.92 38.24 22.85
N PRO A 152 -22.16 37.73 22.80
CA PRO A 152 -22.52 36.51 23.48
C PRO A 152 -22.10 35.31 22.62
N LEU A 153 -21.40 34.36 23.23
CA LEU A 153 -20.92 33.15 22.55
C LEU A 153 -21.29 31.89 23.33
N TYR A 154 -21.84 30.91 22.64
CA TYR A 154 -22.05 29.56 23.14
C TYR A 154 -20.76 28.75 23.12
N LEU A 155 -20.74 27.68 23.91
CA LEU A 155 -19.58 26.81 24.08
C LEU A 155 -19.00 26.29 22.75
N HIS A 156 -19.84 26.00 21.76
CA HIS A 156 -19.40 25.44 20.49
C HIS A 156 -18.80 26.50 19.56
N GLU A 157 -19.13 27.77 19.75
CA GLU A 157 -18.74 28.89 18.88
C GLU A 157 -17.35 29.45 19.18
N TYR A 158 -16.73 29.04 20.30
CA TYR A 158 -15.40 29.50 20.66
C TYR A 158 -14.45 28.36 21.03
N ARG A 159 -13.15 28.68 21.01
CA ARG A 159 -12.11 27.86 21.64
C ARG A 159 -11.31 28.72 22.62
N VAL A 160 -10.95 28.14 23.75
CA VAL A 160 -10.11 28.80 24.75
C VAL A 160 -8.69 28.86 24.24
N LEU A 161 -8.06 30.04 24.34
CA LEU A 161 -6.68 30.26 23.97
C LEU A 161 -5.80 30.11 25.21
N VAL A 162 -5.12 28.97 25.33
CA VAL A 162 -4.17 28.70 26.40
C VAL A 162 -2.78 29.16 25.94
N PRO A 163 -2.14 30.13 26.61
CA PRO A 163 -0.80 30.58 26.23
C PRO A 163 0.20 29.42 26.26
N LEU A 164 0.91 29.22 25.15
CA LEU A 164 2.07 28.35 25.10
C LEU A 164 3.29 29.24 25.33
N GLU A 165 3.87 29.18 26.52
CA GLU A 165 4.93 30.08 27.00
C GLU A 165 5.85 30.59 25.88
N SER A 166 5.70 31.88 25.58
CA SER A 166 6.75 32.68 24.96
C SER A 166 7.96 32.58 25.88
N SER A 167 9.11 32.16 25.33
CA SER A 167 10.35 32.13 26.07
C SER A 167 10.65 33.51 26.68
N GLU A 168 10.61 33.56 28.01
CA GLU A 168 11.35 34.46 28.89
C GLU A 168 11.01 35.96 28.86
N GLU A 169 10.04 36.36 29.70
CA GLU A 169 10.21 37.62 30.44
C GLU A 169 11.27 37.41 31.52
N GLN A 170 12.54 37.63 31.16
CA GLN A 170 13.57 37.89 32.16
C GLN A 170 13.28 39.26 32.80
N PRO A 171 13.16 39.37 34.14
CA PRO A 171 13.14 40.67 34.78
C PRO A 171 14.44 41.39 34.43
N GLN A 172 14.34 42.55 33.76
CA GLN A 172 15.49 43.40 33.44
C GLN A 172 16.22 43.76 34.75
N PRO A 173 17.43 43.24 35.01
CA PRO A 173 18.16 43.58 36.22
C PRO A 173 18.65 45.03 36.09
N SER A 174 18.43 45.83 37.12
CA SER A 174 18.79 47.25 37.12
C SER A 174 20.31 47.48 37.26
N ASP A 175 21.11 46.45 37.57
CA ASP A 175 22.54 46.50 37.87
C ASP A 175 23.36 45.46 37.05
N PRO A 176 24.48 45.86 36.40
CA PRO A 176 25.41 44.94 35.73
C PRO A 176 25.90 43.75 36.57
N ILE A 177 25.94 43.87 37.91
CA ILE A 177 26.35 42.77 38.80
C ILE A 177 25.29 41.65 38.81
N ASP A 178 24.00 42.01 38.79
CA ASP A 178 22.90 41.04 38.76
C ASP A 178 22.83 40.30 37.42
N VAL A 179 23.15 40.99 36.33
CA VAL A 179 23.30 40.38 34.99
C VAL A 179 24.39 39.32 35.00
N ILE A 180 25.56 39.62 35.59
CA ILE A 180 26.69 38.68 35.66
C ILE A 180 26.34 37.45 36.52
N ALA A 181 25.66 37.65 37.66
CA ALA A 181 25.24 36.56 38.53
C ALA A 181 24.19 35.65 37.87
N ASN A 182 23.23 36.23 37.16
CA ASN A 182 22.21 35.47 36.42
C ASN A 182 22.84 34.68 35.26
N LEU A 183 23.72 35.32 34.46
CA LEU A 183 24.46 34.62 33.41
C LEU A 183 25.30 33.46 33.96
N ALA A 184 26.02 33.67 35.07
CA ALA A 184 26.83 32.61 35.68
C ALA A 184 25.98 31.41 36.12
N THR A 185 24.77 31.66 36.64
CA THR A 185 23.82 30.62 37.04
C THR A 185 23.33 29.83 35.83
N ARG A 186 22.91 30.51 34.76
CA ARG A 186 22.41 29.84 33.54
C ARG A 186 23.51 29.12 32.79
N VAL A 187 24.74 29.64 32.76
CA VAL A 187 25.88 28.89 32.21
C VAL A 187 26.10 27.59 32.99
N ALA A 188 26.05 27.63 34.32
CA ALA A 188 26.20 26.42 35.13
C ALA A 188 25.05 25.41 34.93
N GLU A 189 23.82 25.87 34.72
CA GLU A 189 22.68 25.01 34.38
C GLU A 189 22.84 24.39 32.99
N LEU A 190 23.19 25.19 31.98
CA LEU A 190 23.46 24.72 30.63
C LEU A 190 24.61 23.71 30.59
N GLU A 191 25.67 23.90 31.38
CA GLU A 191 26.77 22.93 31.48
C GLU A 191 26.31 21.60 32.08
N ARG A 192 25.48 21.63 33.14
CA ARG A 192 24.90 20.41 33.73
C ARG A 192 23.98 19.69 32.75
N GLU A 193 23.17 20.44 32.01
CA GLU A 193 22.25 19.88 31.03
C GLU A 193 22.99 19.28 29.84
N ASN A 194 24.02 19.96 29.34
CA ASN A 194 24.89 19.45 28.27
C ASN A 194 25.60 18.15 28.70
N LYS A 195 26.01 18.07 29.98
CA LYS A 195 26.57 16.83 30.54
C LYS A 195 25.53 15.70 30.58
N ARG A 196 24.31 15.96 31.08
CA ARG A 196 23.22 14.97 31.07
C ARG A 196 22.89 14.49 29.67
N ILE A 197 22.77 15.41 28.70
CA ILE A 197 22.49 15.07 27.30
C ILE A 197 23.58 14.17 26.71
N LYS A 198 24.86 14.44 27.02
CA LYS A 198 25.96 13.57 26.57
C LYS A 198 25.89 12.17 27.19
N GLU A 199 25.50 12.06 28.46
CA GLU A 199 25.30 10.78 29.15
C GLU A 199 24.08 10.03 28.56
N ASP A 200 22.93 10.69 28.41
CA ASP A 200 21.69 10.12 27.86
C ASP A 200 21.85 9.66 26.41
N LEU A 201 22.57 10.44 25.60
CA LEU A 201 22.91 10.06 24.24
C LEU A 201 24.02 9.02 24.18
N GLY A 202 24.55 8.54 25.31
CA GLY A 202 25.64 7.58 25.36
C GLY A 202 26.89 8.06 24.62
N TRP A 203 27.09 9.38 24.52
CA TRP A 203 28.16 9.99 23.72
C TRP A 203 29.54 9.59 24.24
N ASP A 204 29.67 9.36 25.54
CA ASP A 204 30.91 8.88 26.18
C ASP A 204 31.21 7.40 25.88
N GLU A 205 30.17 6.57 25.65
CA GLU A 205 30.34 5.17 25.21
C GLU A 205 30.57 5.08 23.70
N MET A 206 29.92 5.96 22.95
CA MET A 206 29.92 5.93 21.49
C MET A 206 31.14 6.63 20.88
N GLY A 207 31.63 7.70 21.51
CA GLY A 207 32.82 8.43 21.11
C GLY A 207 32.67 9.21 19.78
N PRO A 208 33.58 10.16 19.52
CA PRO A 208 33.62 10.88 18.26
C PRO A 208 33.94 9.93 17.11
N GLY A 209 33.12 9.94 16.06
CA GLY A 209 33.35 9.17 14.81
C GLY A 209 32.48 7.92 14.63
N ARG A 210 31.68 7.50 15.63
CA ARG A 210 30.80 6.32 15.49
C ARG A 210 29.74 6.47 14.39
N ILE A 211 29.24 7.69 14.17
CA ILE A 211 28.32 8.00 13.06
C ILE A 211 29.01 7.72 11.71
N ALA A 212 30.30 8.03 11.58
CA ALA A 212 31.05 7.73 10.35
C ALA A 212 31.24 6.22 10.16
N ASN A 213 31.54 5.49 11.23
CA ASN A 213 31.64 4.01 11.17
C ASN A 213 30.29 3.37 10.82
N LEU A 214 29.20 3.77 11.49
CA LEU A 214 27.85 3.30 11.17
C LEU A 214 27.47 3.61 9.72
N ARG A 215 27.86 4.79 9.21
CA ARG A 215 27.62 5.15 7.81
C ARG A 215 28.37 4.24 6.84
N ASN A 216 29.61 3.87 7.17
CA ASN A 216 30.39 2.92 6.38
C ASN A 216 29.77 1.52 6.44
N ASP A 217 29.43 1.02 7.62
CA ASP A 217 28.78 -0.29 7.81
C ASP A 217 27.45 -0.36 7.04
N VAL A 218 26.63 0.70 7.10
CA VAL A 218 25.37 0.81 6.34
C VAL A 218 25.65 0.84 4.83
N SER A 219 26.74 1.48 4.39
CA SER A 219 27.14 1.47 2.98
C SER A 219 27.54 0.07 2.52
N ASP A 220 28.29 -0.67 3.32
CA ASP A 220 28.69 -2.05 3.03
C ASP A 220 27.47 -2.98 2.98
N ILE A 221 26.55 -2.85 3.94
CA ILE A 221 25.28 -3.61 3.94
C ILE A 221 24.47 -3.32 2.66
N ARG A 222 24.37 -2.05 2.24
CA ARG A 222 23.65 -1.69 1.01
C ARG A 222 24.29 -2.32 -0.23
N HIS A 223 25.62 -2.35 -0.28
CA HIS A 223 26.34 -3.00 -1.37
C HIS A 223 26.10 -4.51 -1.42
N ASP A 224 26.08 -5.17 -0.26
CA ASP A 224 25.80 -6.60 -0.18
C ASP A 224 24.35 -6.93 -0.53
N ILE A 225 23.37 -6.07 -0.15
CA ILE A 225 21.97 -6.18 -0.57
C ILE A 225 21.86 -6.12 -2.10
N ALA A 226 22.49 -5.13 -2.74
CA ALA A 226 22.44 -4.99 -4.20
C ALA A 226 22.98 -6.24 -4.93
N LYS A 227 24.09 -6.82 -4.44
CA LYS A 227 24.62 -8.07 -4.99
C LYS A 227 23.68 -9.26 -4.83
N LEU A 228 22.96 -9.33 -3.71
CA LEU A 228 21.98 -10.40 -3.47
C LEU A 228 20.76 -10.26 -4.37
N GLU A 229 20.27 -9.03 -4.57
CA GLU A 229 19.18 -8.72 -5.49
C GLU A 229 19.53 -9.13 -6.93
N ASP A 230 20.71 -8.76 -7.42
CA ASP A 230 21.19 -9.17 -8.75
C ASP A 230 21.25 -10.69 -8.91
N ARG A 231 21.75 -11.41 -7.89
CA ARG A 231 21.80 -12.88 -7.89
C ARG A 231 20.41 -13.49 -7.93
N ILE A 232 19.47 -12.97 -7.14
CA ILE A 232 18.09 -13.47 -7.10
C ILE A 232 17.45 -13.32 -8.49
N VAL A 233 17.60 -12.16 -9.13
CA VAL A 233 17.07 -11.91 -10.48
C VAL A 233 17.67 -12.90 -11.49
N HIS A 234 18.99 -13.12 -11.44
CA HIS A 234 19.67 -14.08 -12.32
C HIS A 234 19.21 -15.53 -12.10
N ASP A 235 19.06 -15.95 -10.85
CA ASP A 235 18.60 -17.29 -10.49
C ASP A 235 17.14 -17.51 -10.92
N TYR A 236 16.28 -16.50 -10.80
CA TYR A 236 14.90 -16.56 -11.32
C TYR A 236 14.86 -16.71 -12.84
N ALA A 237 15.60 -15.90 -13.58
CA ALA A 237 15.66 -16.01 -15.04
C ALA A 237 16.19 -17.39 -15.49
N THR A 238 17.23 -17.88 -14.82
CA THR A 238 17.80 -19.21 -15.12
C THR A 238 16.79 -20.33 -14.81
N ASN A 239 16.06 -20.23 -13.70
CA ASN A 239 15.05 -21.23 -13.35
C ASN A 239 13.85 -21.21 -14.28
N GLU A 240 13.45 -20.03 -14.78
CA GLU A 240 12.40 -19.89 -15.80
C GLU A 240 12.81 -20.62 -17.09
N ASP A 241 14.02 -20.34 -17.60
CA ASP A 241 14.58 -21.01 -18.79
C ASP A 241 14.64 -22.54 -18.62
N VAL A 242 15.06 -23.02 -17.45
CA VAL A 242 15.10 -24.46 -17.14
C VAL A 242 13.68 -25.05 -17.08
N THR A 243 12.73 -24.32 -16.51
CA THR A 243 11.34 -24.78 -16.40
C THR A 243 10.70 -24.93 -17.77
N ASP A 244 10.89 -23.94 -18.65
CA ASP A 244 10.40 -23.98 -20.04
C ASP A 244 11.04 -25.11 -20.84
N PHE A 245 12.36 -25.29 -20.71
CA PHE A 245 13.07 -26.40 -21.35
C PHE A 245 12.53 -27.76 -20.89
N LEU A 246 12.31 -27.93 -19.59
CA LEU A 246 11.76 -29.17 -19.03
C LEU A 246 10.32 -29.41 -19.48
N TYR A 247 9.49 -28.36 -19.51
CA TYR A 247 8.11 -28.45 -19.96
C TYR A 247 8.01 -28.93 -21.42
N GLU A 248 8.77 -28.31 -22.32
CA GLU A 248 8.82 -28.72 -23.74
C GLU A 248 9.35 -30.15 -23.92
N LYS A 249 10.36 -30.55 -23.13
CA LYS A 249 10.89 -31.91 -23.18
C LYS A 249 9.87 -32.94 -22.70
N VAL A 250 9.18 -32.68 -21.59
CA VAL A 250 8.13 -33.57 -21.07
C VAL A 250 6.99 -33.70 -22.05
N LYS A 251 6.57 -32.58 -22.68
CA LYS A 251 5.52 -32.59 -23.70
C LYS A 251 5.87 -33.48 -24.89
N ARG A 252 7.08 -33.37 -25.44
CA ARG A 252 7.54 -34.25 -26.54
C ARG A 252 7.57 -35.72 -26.16
N LEU A 253 8.04 -36.03 -24.94
CA LEU A 253 8.04 -37.41 -24.45
C LEU A 253 6.61 -37.94 -24.29
N GLN A 254 5.67 -37.11 -23.88
CA GLN A 254 4.25 -37.49 -23.81
C GLN A 254 3.69 -37.80 -25.21
N ASP A 255 3.97 -36.95 -26.20
CA ASP A 255 3.55 -37.17 -27.59
C ASP A 255 4.14 -38.47 -28.17
N GLU A 256 5.39 -38.78 -27.84
CA GLU A 256 6.06 -40.03 -28.24
C GLU A 256 5.41 -41.25 -27.57
N ILE A 257 5.15 -41.20 -26.25
CA ILE A 257 4.46 -42.25 -25.52
C ILE A 257 3.05 -42.50 -26.09
N ASP A 258 2.31 -41.45 -26.40
CA ASP A 258 0.96 -41.56 -26.97
C ASP A 258 0.99 -42.20 -28.37
N THR A 259 2.01 -41.89 -29.16
CA THR A 259 2.23 -42.51 -30.48
C THR A 259 2.56 -43.98 -30.33
N LEU A 260 3.50 -44.34 -29.46
CA LEU A 260 3.86 -45.74 -29.18
C LEU A 260 2.68 -46.54 -28.63
N HIS A 261 1.83 -45.95 -27.79
CA HIS A 261 0.61 -46.59 -27.31
C HIS A 261 -0.37 -46.90 -28.45
N LYS A 262 -0.54 -45.99 -29.42
CA LYS A 262 -1.40 -46.22 -30.59
C LYS A 262 -0.84 -47.34 -31.46
N ASP A 263 0.46 -47.34 -31.71
CA ASP A 263 1.11 -48.38 -32.51
C ASP A 263 1.03 -49.75 -31.85
N ASN A 264 1.31 -49.83 -30.54
CA ASN A 264 1.17 -51.09 -29.79
C ASN A 264 -0.27 -51.63 -29.82
N ARG A 265 -1.28 -50.75 -29.72
CA ARG A 265 -2.69 -51.17 -29.86
C ARG A 265 -2.95 -51.75 -31.25
N ARG A 266 -2.50 -51.05 -32.30
CA ARG A 266 -2.65 -51.52 -33.68
C ARG A 266 -1.95 -52.85 -33.92
N HIS A 267 -0.70 -53.00 -33.48
CA HIS A 267 0.03 -54.26 -33.58
C HIS A 267 -0.69 -55.39 -32.81
N GLY A 268 -1.27 -55.09 -31.64
CA GLY A 268 -2.11 -56.03 -30.91
C GLY A 268 -3.32 -56.51 -31.72
N GLU A 269 -4.02 -55.62 -32.41
CA GLU A 269 -5.13 -55.96 -33.30
C GLU A 269 -4.67 -56.79 -34.51
N GLU A 270 -3.52 -56.47 -35.10
CA GLU A 270 -2.95 -57.22 -36.23
C GLU A 270 -2.53 -58.64 -35.80
N LEU A 271 -1.93 -58.79 -34.62
CA LEU A 271 -1.59 -60.09 -34.04
C LEU A 271 -2.83 -60.93 -33.76
N ALA A 272 -3.91 -60.32 -33.23
CA ALA A 272 -5.17 -61.02 -33.02
C ALA A 272 -5.76 -61.57 -34.34
N LYS A 273 -5.78 -60.76 -35.40
CA LYS A 273 -6.24 -61.19 -36.73
C LYS A 273 -5.39 -62.31 -37.31
N ILE A 274 -4.07 -62.28 -37.11
CA ILE A 274 -3.18 -63.34 -37.57
C ILE A 274 -3.46 -64.63 -36.80
N LYS A 275 -3.67 -64.54 -35.49
CA LYS A 275 -4.01 -65.68 -34.65
C LYS A 275 -5.31 -66.34 -35.13
N ASP A 276 -6.38 -65.57 -35.33
CA ASP A 276 -7.66 -66.08 -35.83
C ASP A 276 -7.48 -66.82 -37.16
N ARG A 277 -6.66 -66.27 -38.08
CA ARG A 277 -6.35 -66.94 -39.36
C ARG A 277 -5.55 -68.23 -39.21
N ILE A 278 -4.68 -68.33 -38.21
CA ILE A 278 -3.93 -69.56 -37.91
C ILE A 278 -4.88 -70.61 -37.36
N ASP A 279 -5.75 -70.23 -36.43
CA ASP A 279 -6.75 -71.12 -35.84
C ASP A 279 -7.70 -71.67 -36.94
N ASP A 280 -8.21 -70.80 -37.83
CA ASP A 280 -9.01 -71.20 -39.00
C ASP A 280 -8.27 -72.18 -39.93
N PHE A 281 -6.96 -71.95 -40.16
CA PHE A 281 -6.14 -72.82 -41.01
C PHE A 281 -5.92 -74.19 -40.37
N GLN A 282 -5.64 -74.23 -39.06
CA GLN A 282 -5.46 -75.47 -38.31
C GLN A 282 -6.74 -76.30 -38.29
N ASP A 283 -7.90 -75.67 -38.08
CA ASP A 283 -9.19 -76.35 -38.13
C ASP A 283 -9.45 -76.95 -39.53
N ALA A 284 -9.20 -76.17 -40.59
CA ALA A 284 -9.33 -76.65 -41.97
C ALA A 284 -8.36 -77.79 -42.31
N GLU A 285 -7.13 -77.77 -41.79
CA GLU A 285 -6.14 -78.82 -42.01
C GLU A 285 -6.48 -80.09 -41.21
N ASN A 286 -6.92 -79.95 -39.97
CA ASN A 286 -7.42 -81.05 -39.14
C ASN A 286 -8.62 -81.75 -39.80
N ASP A 287 -9.57 -80.99 -40.34
CA ASP A 287 -10.71 -81.51 -41.10
C ASP A 287 -10.26 -82.29 -42.34
N ARG A 288 -9.25 -81.80 -43.07
CA ARG A 288 -8.67 -82.51 -44.23
C ARG A 288 -8.03 -83.83 -43.81
N ILE A 289 -7.22 -83.82 -42.74
CA ILE A 289 -6.55 -85.02 -42.22
C ILE A 289 -7.60 -86.04 -41.77
N TYR A 290 -8.63 -85.61 -41.04
CA TYR A 290 -9.72 -86.48 -40.60
C TYR A 290 -10.46 -87.12 -41.78
N ASN A 291 -10.79 -86.32 -42.80
CA ASN A 291 -11.42 -86.81 -44.01
C ASN A 291 -10.55 -87.84 -44.75
N LEU A 292 -9.24 -87.59 -44.88
CA LEU A 292 -8.31 -88.53 -45.51
C LEU A 292 -8.17 -89.84 -44.71
N TYR A 293 -8.14 -89.74 -43.37
CA TYR A 293 -8.12 -90.90 -42.48
C TYR A 293 -9.41 -91.74 -42.61
N ALA A 294 -10.57 -91.09 -42.75
CA ALA A 294 -11.85 -91.77 -42.95
C ALA A 294 -11.92 -92.51 -44.31
N ILE A 295 -11.38 -91.92 -45.37
CA ILE A 295 -11.27 -92.53 -46.71
C ILE A 295 -10.34 -93.76 -46.67
N THR A 296 -9.15 -93.60 -46.10
CA THR A 296 -8.11 -94.65 -46.09
C THR A 296 -8.42 -95.83 -45.19
N ASN A 297 -9.20 -95.63 -44.12
CA ASN A 297 -9.63 -96.71 -43.21
C ASN A 297 -11.04 -97.24 -43.50
N GLY A 298 -11.61 -96.94 -44.68
CA GLY A 298 -12.87 -97.53 -45.15
C GLY A 298 -14.10 -97.16 -44.31
N LYS A 299 -14.08 -96.02 -43.62
CA LYS A 299 -15.18 -95.53 -42.76
C LYS A 299 -16.11 -94.54 -43.46
N ARG A 300 -15.82 -94.15 -44.70
CA ARG A 300 -16.76 -93.44 -45.57
C ARG A 300 -17.48 -94.43 -46.47
N ASP A 301 -18.81 -94.42 -46.42
CA ASP A 301 -19.70 -95.12 -47.35
C ASP A 301 -19.67 -94.43 -48.73
N GLU A 302 -18.51 -94.41 -49.38
CA GLU A 302 -18.43 -94.07 -50.80
C GLU A 302 -18.73 -95.34 -51.60
N LYS A 303 -19.85 -95.31 -52.35
CA LYS A 303 -20.26 -96.36 -53.28
C LYS A 303 -19.11 -96.60 -54.27
N VAL A 304 -18.33 -97.66 -54.04
CA VAL A 304 -17.29 -98.09 -54.96
C VAL A 304 -17.99 -98.55 -56.24
N PHE A 305 -17.93 -97.73 -57.29
CA PHE A 305 -18.50 -98.11 -58.58
C PHE A 305 -17.86 -99.43 -59.02
N THR A 306 -18.68 -100.44 -59.28
CA THR A 306 -18.15 -101.73 -59.75
C THR A 306 -17.52 -101.55 -61.13
N ALA A 307 -16.61 -102.46 -61.50
CA ALA A 307 -16.00 -102.43 -62.83
C ALA A 307 -17.06 -102.44 -63.96
N GLU A 308 -18.24 -103.03 -63.70
CA GLU A 308 -19.39 -102.99 -64.61
C GLU A 308 -20.04 -101.62 -64.70
N GLU A 309 -20.23 -100.90 -63.58
CA GLU A 309 -20.79 -99.54 -63.60
C GLU A 309 -19.85 -98.56 -64.32
N VAL A 310 -18.53 -98.72 -64.18
CA VAL A 310 -17.54 -97.92 -64.92
C VAL A 310 -17.51 -98.30 -66.40
N ALA A 311 -17.60 -99.59 -66.75
CA ALA A 311 -17.66 -100.05 -68.13
C ALA A 311 -18.94 -99.58 -68.84
N ALA A 312 -20.08 -99.56 -68.15
CA ALA A 312 -21.34 -99.03 -68.67
C ALA A 312 -21.25 -97.53 -68.96
N LEU A 313 -20.62 -96.76 -68.07
CA LEU A 313 -20.40 -95.32 -68.27
C LEU A 313 -19.46 -95.03 -69.45
N LEU A 314 -18.39 -95.82 -69.59
CA LEU A 314 -17.43 -95.69 -70.70
C LEU A 314 -18.04 -96.07 -72.05
N ASN A 315 -18.91 -97.09 -72.10
CA ASN A 315 -19.65 -97.43 -73.31
C ASN A 315 -20.68 -96.34 -73.67
N ALA A 316 -21.41 -95.81 -72.69
CA ALA A 316 -22.33 -94.69 -72.92
C ALA A 316 -21.61 -93.42 -73.42
N MET A 317 -20.36 -93.21 -73.01
CA MET A 317 -19.51 -92.13 -73.54
C MET A 317 -18.98 -92.42 -74.96
N ARG A 318 -18.80 -93.69 -75.35
CA ARG A 318 -18.42 -94.07 -76.72
C ARG A 318 -19.55 -93.94 -77.72
N GLU A 319 -20.79 -94.27 -77.35
CA GLU A 319 -21.95 -94.13 -78.24
C GLU A 319 -22.35 -92.65 -78.49
N ARG A 320 -21.87 -91.73 -77.65
CA ARG A 320 -22.07 -90.27 -77.82
C ARG A 320 -21.01 -89.59 -78.69
N ARG A 321 -20.09 -90.34 -79.29
CA ARG A 321 -18.99 -89.84 -80.14
C ARG A 321 -19.13 -90.33 -81.56
#